data_AF-A0A5A7M5N5-F1
#
_entry.id   AF-A0A5A7M5N5-F1
#
_cell.length_a   1.000
_cell.length_b   1.000
_cell.length_c   1.000
_cell.angle_alpha   90.00
_cell.angle_beta   90.00
_cell.angle_gamma   90.00
#
_symmetry.space_group_name_H-M   'P 1'
#
loop_
_entity.id
_entity.type
_entity.pdbx_description
1 polymer ?
#
loop_
_entity_poly.entity_id
_entity_poly.type
_entity_poly.pdbx_seq_one_letter_code
_entity_poly.pdbx_strand_id
1 'polypeptide(L)'
;MPSYDKAKMMRLLEAKRAIHLTSNDFYHRLRELREHIGGKRTFMRSNANMYESRDQVESMLELPLDKARALTREQVEKFQRPTYTGSGTQYDEAPTGISYGLWGEYLQLLERQQRLEAEKERVKAAQSEQFACVDPLVKAVIQWGFNSPEHEL
;
A
#
# COMPACT_ATOMS: atom_id res chain seq x y z
N MET A 1 14.11 -45.22 -19.96
CA MET A 1 13.59 -44.91 -18.62
C MET A 1 13.37 -43.41 -18.52
N PRO A 2 12.23 -42.94 -18.03
CA PRO A 2 12.07 -41.52 -17.67
C PRO A 2 13.06 -41.17 -16.56
N SER A 3 13.71 -40.02 -16.68
CA SER A 3 14.59 -39.47 -15.65
C SER A 3 14.43 -37.96 -15.61
N TYR A 4 14.65 -37.36 -14.44
CA TYR A 4 14.62 -35.91 -14.28
C TYR A 4 15.75 -35.47 -13.37
N ASP A 5 16.21 -34.24 -13.56
CA ASP A 5 17.25 -33.64 -12.72
C ASP A 5 16.63 -33.20 -11.39
N LYS A 6 16.67 -34.11 -10.41
CA LYS A 6 16.13 -33.90 -9.07
C LYS A 6 16.72 -32.67 -8.39
N ALA A 7 18.03 -32.44 -8.52
CA ALA A 7 18.68 -31.28 -7.91
C ALA A 7 18.15 -29.97 -8.51
N LYS A 8 17.92 -29.90 -9.84
CA LYS A 8 17.29 -28.74 -10.47
C LYS A 8 15.83 -28.55 -10.05
N MET A 9 15.06 -29.64 -9.96
CA MET A 9 13.67 -29.57 -9.51
C MET A 9 13.57 -29.02 -8.08
N MET A 10 14.39 -29.52 -7.16
CA MET A 10 14.39 -29.05 -5.77
C MET A 10 14.75 -27.56 -5.68
N ARG A 11 15.79 -27.10 -6.42
CA ARG A 11 16.15 -25.67 -6.46
C ARG A 11 15.01 -24.79 -6.98
N LEU A 12 14.26 -25.26 -7.98
CA LEU A 12 13.10 -24.53 -8.51
C LEU A 12 11.97 -24.44 -7.48
N LEU A 13 11.71 -25.52 -6.75
CA LEU A 13 10.69 -25.56 -5.71
C LEU A 13 11.05 -24.72 -4.48
N GLU A 14 12.31 -24.75 -4.05
CA GLU A 14 12.85 -23.88 -3.00
C GLU A 14 12.73 -22.40 -3.40
N ALA A 15 13.09 -22.05 -4.64
CA ALA A 15 12.93 -20.70 -5.17
C ALA A 15 11.46 -20.25 -5.20
N LYS A 16 10.54 -21.14 -5.62
CA LYS A 16 9.09 -20.90 -5.59
C LYS A 16 8.60 -20.64 -4.16
N ARG A 17 9.06 -21.42 -3.18
CA ARG A 17 8.74 -21.24 -1.75
C ARG A 17 9.26 -19.92 -1.20
N ALA A 18 10.52 -19.57 -1.50
CA ALA A 18 11.12 -18.31 -1.06
C ALA A 18 10.36 -17.08 -1.59
N ILE A 19 9.94 -17.13 -2.86
CA ILE A 19 9.14 -16.05 -3.46
C ILE A 19 7.73 -15.99 -2.85
N HIS A 20 7.11 -17.13 -2.52
CA HIS A 20 5.84 -17.12 -1.79
C HIS A 20 5.96 -16.47 -0.40
N LEU A 21 7.04 -16.76 0.35
CA LEU A 21 7.32 -16.11 1.64
C LEU A 21 7.49 -14.59 1.48
N THR A 22 8.20 -14.17 0.42
CA THR A 22 8.39 -12.75 0.10
C THR A 22 7.05 -12.08 -0.23
N SER A 23 6.18 -12.74 -1.00
CA SER A 23 4.83 -12.25 -1.28
C SER A 23 4.00 -12.07 0.00
N ASN A 24 4.07 -13.02 0.95
CA ASN A 24 3.39 -12.91 2.23
C ASN A 24 3.93 -11.73 3.07
N ASP A 25 5.24 -11.52 3.10
CA ASP A 25 5.85 -10.36 3.77
C ASP A 25 5.33 -9.03 3.19
N PHE A 26 5.19 -8.90 1.86
CA PHE A 26 4.54 -7.73 1.27
C PHE A 26 3.10 -7.53 1.75
N TYR A 27 2.30 -8.60 1.87
CA TYR A 27 0.93 -8.49 2.39
C TYR A 27 0.90 -7.98 3.84
N HIS A 28 1.77 -8.50 4.70
CA HIS A 28 1.88 -8.07 6.09
C HIS A 28 2.27 -6.59 6.19
N ARG A 29 3.35 -6.19 5.49
CA ARG A 29 3.81 -4.80 5.48
C ARG A 29 2.76 -3.83 4.93
N LEU A 30 2.04 -4.21 3.88
CA LEU A 30 0.96 -3.39 3.32
C LEU A 30 -0.20 -3.26 4.29
N ARG A 31 -0.55 -4.32 5.01
CA ARG A 31 -1.59 -4.29 6.03
C ARG A 31 -1.23 -3.31 7.16
N GLU A 32 -0.05 -3.47 7.74
CA GLU A 32 0.45 -2.58 8.81
C GLU A 32 0.47 -1.12 8.33
N LEU A 33 0.94 -0.87 7.12
CA LEU A 33 0.98 0.47 6.56
C LEU A 33 -0.41 1.08 6.38
N ARG A 34 -1.40 0.30 5.93
CA ARG A 34 -2.80 0.74 5.83
C ARG A 34 -3.40 1.05 7.20
N GLU A 35 -3.08 0.26 8.22
CA GLU A 35 -3.49 0.52 9.60
C GLU A 35 -2.90 1.85 10.10
N HIS A 36 -1.61 2.11 9.83
CA HIS A 36 -0.96 3.39 10.18
C HIS A 36 -1.58 4.59 9.45
N ILE A 37 -1.83 4.46 8.15
CA ILE A 37 -2.50 5.48 7.34
C ILE A 37 -3.91 5.74 7.89
N GLY A 38 -4.66 4.68 8.21
CA GLY A 38 -5.97 4.78 8.82
C GLY A 38 -5.95 5.52 10.15
N GLY A 39 -4.96 5.22 11.02
CA GLY A 39 -4.73 5.93 12.27
C GLY A 39 -4.48 7.44 12.08
N LYS A 40 -3.62 7.81 11.12
CA LYS A 40 -3.36 9.21 10.78
C LYS A 40 -4.61 9.92 10.24
N ARG A 41 -5.38 9.28 9.36
CA ARG A 41 -6.66 9.83 8.85
C ARG A 41 -7.65 10.08 9.98
N THR A 42 -7.82 9.11 10.88
CA THR A 42 -8.72 9.24 12.03
C THR A 42 -8.29 10.39 12.95
N PHE A 43 -6.99 10.51 13.22
CA PHE A 43 -6.46 11.61 14.02
C PHE A 43 -6.71 12.98 13.37
N MET A 44 -6.40 13.12 12.08
CA MET A 44 -6.65 14.35 11.33
C MET A 44 -8.13 14.73 11.33
N ARG A 45 -9.03 13.78 11.10
CA ARG A 45 -10.48 14.00 11.16
C ARG A 45 -10.94 14.47 12.54
N SER A 46 -10.40 13.85 13.60
CA SER A 46 -10.71 14.25 14.97
C SER A 46 -10.29 15.70 15.25
N ASN A 47 -9.09 16.10 14.82
CA ASN A 47 -8.64 17.48 14.96
C ASN A 47 -9.53 18.41 14.14
N ALA A 48 -9.78 18.08 12.87
CA ALA A 48 -10.59 18.92 11.99
C ALA A 48 -12.00 19.19 12.54
N ASN A 49 -12.60 18.21 13.21
CA ASN A 49 -13.88 18.38 13.90
C ASN A 49 -13.81 19.42 15.03
N MET A 50 -12.72 19.47 15.80
CA MET A 50 -12.54 20.46 16.86
C MET A 50 -12.39 21.89 16.32
N TYR A 51 -11.91 22.03 15.08
CA TYR A 51 -11.67 23.32 14.42
C TYR A 51 -12.70 23.67 13.34
N GLU A 52 -13.82 22.93 13.28
CA GLU A 52 -14.89 23.13 12.29
C GLU A 52 -14.42 23.06 10.82
N SER A 53 -13.28 22.39 10.56
CA SER A 53 -12.62 22.31 9.25
C SER A 53 -12.81 20.96 8.56
N ARG A 54 -13.75 20.13 9.04
CA ARG A 54 -13.94 18.75 8.60
C ARG A 54 -14.01 18.61 7.08
N ASP A 55 -14.86 19.40 6.43
CA ASP A 55 -15.10 19.28 4.99
C ASP A 55 -13.84 19.63 4.19
N GLN A 56 -13.09 20.65 4.63
CA GLN A 56 -11.81 21.00 4.03
C GLN A 56 -10.80 19.85 4.17
N VAL A 57 -10.67 19.27 5.36
CA VAL A 57 -9.73 18.18 5.61
C VAL A 57 -10.11 16.89 4.89
N GLU A 58 -11.40 16.55 4.79
CA GLU A 58 -11.85 15.41 3.98
C GLU A 58 -11.51 15.62 2.50
N SER A 59 -11.75 16.82 1.97
CA SER A 59 -11.40 17.14 0.58
C SER A 59 -9.90 16.98 0.31
N MET A 60 -9.04 17.36 1.26
CA MET A 60 -7.59 17.16 1.17
C MET A 60 -7.22 15.67 1.22
N LEU A 61 -7.84 14.89 2.11
CA LEU A 61 -7.58 13.46 2.30
C LEU A 61 -8.06 12.58 1.14
N GLU A 62 -8.88 13.12 0.25
CA GLU A 62 -9.36 12.47 -0.98
C GLU A 62 -8.52 12.84 -2.21
N LEU A 63 -7.57 13.78 -2.08
CA LEU A 63 -6.72 14.16 -3.19
C LEU A 63 -5.81 13.01 -3.65
N PRO A 64 -5.63 12.85 -4.97
CA PRO A 64 -4.52 12.08 -5.52
C PRO A 64 -3.18 12.55 -4.95
N LEU A 65 -2.23 11.62 -4.75
CA LEU A 65 -0.97 11.89 -4.05
C LEU A 65 -0.18 13.05 -4.67
N ASP A 66 -0.16 13.14 -5.98
CA ASP A 66 0.44 14.20 -6.78
C ASP A 66 -0.15 15.59 -6.46
N LYS A 67 -1.48 15.69 -6.32
CA LYS A 67 -2.16 16.93 -5.92
C LYS A 67 -2.01 17.21 -4.42
N ALA A 68 -2.05 16.18 -3.60
CA ALA A 68 -1.89 16.26 -2.15
C ALA A 68 -0.50 16.81 -1.75
N ARG A 69 0.54 16.44 -2.51
CA ARG A 69 1.91 16.95 -2.35
C ARG A 69 2.08 18.41 -2.79
N ALA A 70 1.28 18.86 -3.75
CA ALA A 70 1.33 20.24 -4.24
C ALA A 70 0.71 21.25 -3.27
N LEU A 71 0.01 20.78 -2.22
CA LEU A 71 -0.55 21.66 -1.20
C LEU A 71 0.55 22.42 -0.45
N THR A 72 0.38 23.73 -0.39
CA THR A 72 1.23 24.62 0.40
C THR A 72 0.94 24.48 1.89
N ARG A 73 1.85 24.98 2.73
CA ARG A 73 1.65 25.03 4.18
C ARG A 73 0.35 25.74 4.55
N GLU A 74 0.07 26.88 3.93
CA GLU A 74 -1.13 27.67 4.22
C GLU A 74 -2.41 26.91 3.88
N GLN A 75 -2.45 26.23 2.73
CA GLN A 75 -3.60 25.42 2.32
C GLN A 75 -3.85 24.21 3.23
N VAL A 76 -2.81 23.72 3.89
CA VAL A 76 -2.92 22.59 4.82
C VAL A 76 -3.34 23.06 6.20
N GLU A 77 -2.72 24.13 6.70
CA GLU A 77 -2.88 24.58 8.09
C GLU A 77 -4.06 25.53 8.28
N LYS A 78 -4.60 26.13 7.21
CA LYS A 78 -5.62 27.17 7.28
C LYS A 78 -6.72 27.00 6.23
N PHE A 79 -7.90 27.53 6.53
CA PHE A 79 -9.03 27.59 5.61
C PHE A 79 -9.81 28.90 5.80
N GLN A 80 -10.58 29.25 4.77
CA GLN A 80 -11.47 30.41 4.81
C GLN A 80 -12.83 29.97 5.35
N ARG A 81 -13.18 30.41 6.56
CA ARG A 81 -14.46 30.10 7.20
C ARG A 81 -15.48 31.18 6.87
N PRO A 82 -16.63 30.84 6.25
CA PRO A 82 -17.69 31.80 6.02
C PRO A 82 -18.37 32.19 7.34
N THR A 83 -18.37 33.47 7.65
CA THR A 83 -19.10 34.08 8.77
C THR A 83 -20.27 34.87 8.20
N TYR A 84 -21.50 34.45 8.53
CA TYR A 84 -22.72 35.11 8.03
C TYR A 84 -23.11 36.27 8.95
N THR A 85 -23.11 37.48 8.38
CA THR A 85 -23.50 38.71 9.06
C THR A 85 -24.77 39.27 8.44
N GLY A 86 -25.46 40.18 9.12
CA GLY A 86 -26.66 40.84 8.59
C GLY A 86 -26.43 41.64 7.30
N SER A 87 -25.17 41.89 6.91
CA SER A 87 -24.76 42.59 5.68
C SER A 87 -24.14 41.69 4.61
N GLY A 88 -24.07 40.37 4.82
CA GLY A 88 -23.54 39.40 3.85
C GLY A 88 -22.61 38.35 4.47
N THR A 89 -21.95 37.57 3.61
CA THR A 89 -20.94 36.57 4.01
C THR A 89 -19.55 37.20 4.04
N GLN A 90 -18.90 37.15 5.19
CA GLN A 90 -17.49 37.45 5.36
C GLN A 90 -16.69 36.14 5.43
N TYR A 91 -15.40 36.18 5.12
CA TYR A 91 -14.53 35.01 5.22
C TYR A 91 -13.40 35.33 6.19
N ASP A 92 -13.35 34.56 7.27
CA ASP A 92 -12.31 34.67 8.28
C ASP A 92 -11.31 33.52 8.12
N GLU A 93 -10.03 33.83 8.27
CA GLU A 93 -9.00 32.81 8.28
C GLU A 93 -9.07 32.00 9.59
N ALA A 94 -9.25 30.70 9.47
CA ALA A 94 -9.32 29.78 10.60
C ALA A 94 -8.33 28.60 10.42
N PRO A 95 -7.80 28.03 11.50
CA PRO A 95 -6.90 26.88 11.41
C PRO A 95 -7.67 25.61 11.04
N THR A 96 -7.04 24.72 10.27
CA THR A 96 -7.63 23.40 9.95
C THR A 96 -7.45 22.37 11.08
N GLY A 97 -6.60 22.65 12.07
CA GLY A 97 -6.20 21.68 13.09
C GLY A 97 -5.16 20.65 12.62
N ILE A 98 -4.69 20.77 11.38
CA ILE A 98 -3.67 19.89 10.79
C ILE A 98 -2.38 20.68 10.65
N SER A 99 -1.28 20.18 11.22
CA SER A 99 0.04 20.77 10.98
C SER A 99 0.62 20.27 9.66
N TYR A 100 1.42 21.10 8.99
CA TYR A 100 2.10 20.69 7.76
C TYR A 100 3.07 19.54 7.98
N GLY A 101 3.67 19.43 9.17
CA GLY A 101 4.49 18.28 9.55
C GLY A 101 3.70 16.97 9.57
N LEU A 102 2.52 16.97 10.21
CA LEU A 102 1.63 15.81 10.24
C LEU A 102 1.14 15.42 8.83
N TRP A 103 0.85 16.42 8.00
CA TRP A 103 0.53 16.20 6.58
C TRP A 103 1.69 15.56 5.83
N GLY A 104 2.92 16.05 6.02
CA GLY A 104 4.13 15.47 5.44
C GLY A 104 4.34 14.00 5.83
N GLU A 105 4.17 13.67 7.11
CA GLU A 105 4.23 12.27 7.58
C GLU A 105 3.17 11.39 6.91
N TYR A 106 1.95 11.90 6.77
CA TYR A 106 0.87 11.19 6.09
C TYR A 106 1.20 10.92 4.60
N LEU A 107 1.73 11.92 3.89
CA LEU A 107 2.16 11.79 2.50
C LEU A 107 3.29 10.76 2.35
N GLN A 108 4.27 10.74 3.26
CA GLN A 108 5.34 9.75 3.25
C GLN A 108 4.81 8.31 3.39
N LEU A 109 3.78 8.10 4.20
CA LEU A 109 3.14 6.80 4.34
C LEU A 109 2.41 6.39 3.05
N LEU A 110 1.69 7.31 2.41
CA LEU A 110 1.06 7.07 1.10
C LEU A 110 2.08 6.75 0.01
N GLU A 111 3.18 7.48 -0.06
CA GLU A 111 4.29 7.21 -0.98
C GLU A 111 4.92 5.85 -0.74
N ARG A 112 5.10 5.48 0.54
CA ARG A 112 5.59 4.14 0.90
C ARG A 112 4.59 3.06 0.47
N GLN A 113 3.29 3.32 0.58
CA GLN A 113 2.26 2.37 0.17
C GLN A 113 2.30 2.15 -1.35
N GLN A 114 2.29 3.22 -2.14
CA GLN A 114 2.35 3.11 -3.60
C GLN A 114 3.62 2.38 -4.07
N ARG A 115 4.77 2.67 -3.47
CA ARG A 115 6.02 1.97 -3.77
C ARG A 115 5.93 0.49 -3.47
N LEU A 116 5.41 0.13 -2.30
CA LEU A 116 5.30 -1.25 -1.85
C LEU A 116 4.26 -2.04 -2.68
N GLU A 117 3.16 -1.41 -3.08
CA GLU A 117 2.18 -2.02 -3.99
C GLU A 117 2.79 -2.24 -5.38
N ALA A 118 3.55 -1.28 -5.91
CA ALA A 118 4.25 -1.43 -7.18
C ALA A 118 5.32 -2.54 -7.13
N GLU A 119 6.08 -2.63 -6.05
CA GLU A 119 7.08 -3.69 -5.85
C GLU A 119 6.44 -5.07 -5.74
N LYS A 120 5.36 -5.18 -4.98
CA LYS A 120 4.57 -6.41 -4.88
C LYS A 120 4.06 -6.88 -6.26
N GLU A 121 3.49 -5.98 -7.06
CA GLU A 121 3.00 -6.36 -8.40
C GLU A 121 4.15 -6.76 -9.34
N ARG A 122 5.32 -6.13 -9.23
CA ARG A 122 6.52 -6.57 -9.97
C ARG A 122 6.96 -7.98 -9.58
N VAL A 123 7.02 -8.27 -8.28
CA VAL A 123 7.40 -9.61 -7.77
C VAL A 123 6.37 -10.65 -8.17
N LYS A 124 5.09 -10.32 -8.12
CA LYS A 124 4.00 -11.19 -8.57
C LYS A 124 4.08 -11.49 -10.06
N ALA A 125 4.34 -10.48 -10.91
CA ALA A 125 4.53 -10.67 -12.34
C ALA A 125 5.73 -11.59 -12.63
N ALA A 126 6.87 -11.33 -11.97
CA ALA A 126 8.06 -12.17 -12.09
C ALA A 126 7.81 -13.61 -11.62
N GLN A 127 7.07 -13.80 -10.52
CA GLN A 127 6.69 -15.13 -10.01
C GLN A 127 5.85 -15.90 -11.04
N SER A 128 4.84 -15.24 -11.63
CA SER A 128 3.97 -15.86 -12.63
C SER A 128 4.74 -16.29 -13.87
N GLU A 129 5.72 -15.51 -14.32
CA GLU A 129 6.55 -15.84 -15.48
C GLU A 129 7.56 -16.96 -15.15
N GLN A 130 8.34 -16.79 -14.07
CA GLN A 130 9.45 -17.67 -13.72
C GLN A 130 9.00 -19.09 -13.32
N PHE A 131 7.82 -19.23 -12.70
CA PHE A 131 7.36 -20.52 -12.18
C PHE A 131 6.13 -21.09 -12.90
N ALA A 132 5.73 -20.53 -14.04
CA ALA A 132 4.64 -21.08 -14.86
C ALA A 132 4.85 -22.56 -15.21
N CYS A 133 6.10 -22.99 -15.39
CA CYS A 133 6.44 -24.36 -15.74
C CYS A 133 6.53 -25.32 -14.55
N VAL A 134 6.56 -24.85 -13.30
CA VAL A 134 6.80 -25.71 -12.14
C VAL A 134 5.66 -26.69 -11.93
N ASP A 135 4.41 -26.24 -11.98
CA ASP A 135 3.26 -27.12 -11.75
C ASP A 135 3.10 -28.20 -12.84
N PRO A 136 3.26 -27.88 -14.15
CA PRO A 136 3.36 -28.90 -15.20
C PRO A 136 4.52 -29.89 -14.99
N LEU A 137 5.69 -29.40 -14.56
CA LEU A 137 6.87 -30.26 -14.35
C LEU A 137 6.67 -31.23 -13.19
N VAL A 138 6.10 -30.78 -12.06
CA VAL A 138 5.76 -31.65 -10.92
C VAL A 138 4.75 -32.72 -11.36
N LYS A 139 3.72 -32.35 -12.12
CA LYS A 139 2.76 -33.31 -12.68
C LYS A 139 3.43 -34.35 -13.58
N ALA A 140 4.36 -33.95 -14.45
CA ALA A 140 5.09 -34.86 -15.31
C ALA A 140 5.95 -35.85 -14.52
N VAL A 141 6.64 -35.39 -13.47
CA VAL A 141 7.44 -36.26 -12.58
C VAL A 141 6.59 -37.32 -11.90
N ILE A 142 5.40 -36.94 -11.41
CA ILE A 142 4.44 -37.87 -10.80
C ILE A 142 3.91 -38.87 -11.85
N GLN A 143 3.58 -38.41 -13.06
CA GLN A 143 3.13 -39.28 -14.16
C GLN A 143 4.19 -40.30 -14.59
N TRP A 144 5.47 -39.99 -14.45
CA TRP A 144 6.57 -40.91 -14.70
C TRP A 144 6.78 -41.96 -13.60
N GLY A 145 5.98 -41.91 -12.52
CA GLY A 145 6.00 -42.88 -11.42
C GLY A 145 6.97 -42.52 -10.30
N PHE A 146 7.51 -41.29 -10.26
CA PHE A 146 8.29 -40.81 -9.14
C PHE A 146 7.38 -40.23 -8.04
N ASN A 147 7.86 -40.23 -6.80
CA ASN A 147 7.21 -39.50 -5.71
C ASN A 147 7.16 -38.00 -6.02
N SER A 148 6.13 -37.31 -5.50
CA SER A 148 6.04 -35.85 -5.65
C SER A 148 7.29 -35.19 -5.03
N PRO A 149 8.05 -34.40 -5.80
CA PRO A 149 9.21 -33.67 -5.28
C PRO A 149 8.84 -32.69 -4.16
N GLU A 150 7.57 -32.25 -4.09
CA GLU A 150 7.08 -31.38 -3.01
C GLU A 150 7.04 -32.06 -1.64
N HIS A 151 6.99 -33.40 -1.57
CA HIS A 151 7.06 -34.14 -0.31
C HIS A 151 8.48 -34.23 0.26
N GLU A 152 9.48 -33.80 -0.51
CA GLU A 152 10.89 -33.84 -0.13
C GLU A 152 11.45 -32.46 0.28
N LEU A 153 10.58 -31.44 0.37
CA LEU A 153 10.85 -30.05 0.77
C LEU A 153 10.68 -29.78 2.27
#